data_AF-A0A9X1JSZ6-F1
#
_entry.id   AF-A0A9X1JSZ6-F1
#
_cell.length_a   1.000
_cell.length_b   1.000
_cell.length_c   1.000
_cell.angle_alpha   90.00
_cell.angle_beta   90.00
_cell.angle_gamma   90.00
#
_symmetry.space_group_name_H-M   'P 1'
#
loop_
_entity.id
_entity.type
_entity.pdbx_description
1 polymer ?
#
loop_
_entity_poly.entity_id
_entity_poly.type
_entity_poly.pdbx_seq_one_letter_code
_entity_poly.pdbx_strand_id
1 'polypeptide(L)'
;MKKELRRTDYVQKTQLIAFKEILSFREALIYLDVSESFLYKLTSKGAIEFTKPNGGKLYFKKSDLDNWMMKNESTSKEQLEQEVYNHLKGNSKQNHNLDKSLKSKTDGKKTD
;
A
#
# COMPACT_ATOMS: atom_id res chain seq x y z
N MET A 1 28.96 -33.26 8.84
CA MET A 1 29.55 -32.07 9.51
C MET A 1 29.51 -30.77 8.69
N LYS A 2 29.98 -30.67 7.44
CA LYS A 2 29.99 -29.37 6.69
C LYS A 2 28.61 -28.80 6.29
N LYS A 3 27.53 -29.60 6.26
CA LYS A 3 26.17 -29.10 5.96
C LYS A 3 25.51 -28.41 7.16
N GLU A 4 25.76 -28.88 8.38
CA GLU A 4 25.20 -28.36 9.64
C GLU A 4 25.67 -26.93 9.93
N LEU A 5 26.96 -26.66 9.70
CA LEU A 5 27.59 -25.35 9.92
C LEU A 5 26.93 -24.26 9.07
N ARG A 6 26.65 -24.56 7.80
CA ARG A 6 26.01 -23.63 6.86
C ARG A 6 24.56 -23.26 7.22
N ARG A 7 23.82 -24.18 7.85
CA ARG A 7 22.46 -23.90 8.32
C ARG A 7 22.47 -22.95 9.51
N THR A 8 23.37 -23.18 10.46
CA THR A 8 23.48 -22.35 11.67
C THR A 8 23.86 -20.91 11.32
N ASP A 9 24.80 -20.73 10.39
CA ASP A 9 25.19 -19.39 9.90
C ASP A 9 24.03 -18.67 9.19
N TYR A 10 23.23 -19.40 8.43
CA TYR A 10 22.06 -18.85 7.74
C TYR A 10 21.00 -18.37 8.74
N VAL A 11 20.64 -19.20 9.73
CA VAL A 11 19.65 -18.85 10.76
C VAL A 11 20.09 -17.61 11.55
N GLN A 12 21.35 -17.56 11.99
CA GLN A 12 21.90 -16.40 12.70
C GLN A 12 21.81 -15.12 11.86
N LYS A 13 22.12 -15.22 10.55
CA LYS A 13 22.02 -14.09 9.64
C LYS A 13 20.58 -13.60 9.46
N THR A 14 19.62 -14.52 9.33
CA THR A 14 18.20 -14.16 9.21
C THR A 14 17.67 -13.51 10.50
N GLN A 15 18.07 -14.02 11.66
CA GLN A 15 17.74 -13.40 12.95
C GLN A 15 18.29 -11.97 13.04
N LEU A 16 19.55 -11.75 12.67
CA LEU A 16 20.13 -10.40 12.64
C LEU A 16 19.35 -9.45 11.73
N ILE A 17 18.98 -9.90 10.52
CA ILE A 17 18.17 -9.12 9.57
C ILE A 17 16.84 -8.71 10.20
N ALA A 18 16.19 -9.60 10.95
CA ALA A 18 14.90 -9.32 11.57
C ALA A 18 14.93 -8.14 12.56
N PHE A 19 16.06 -7.90 13.24
CA PHE A 19 16.23 -6.81 14.20
C PHE A 19 16.74 -5.50 13.60
N LYS A 20 17.19 -5.49 12.34
CA LYS A 20 17.70 -4.28 11.70
C LYS A 20 16.56 -3.40 11.19
N GLU A 21 16.66 -2.10 11.45
CA GLU A 21 15.73 -1.10 10.91
C GLU A 21 16.04 -0.73 9.46
N ILE A 22 17.32 -0.78 9.08
CA ILE A 22 17.80 -0.47 7.73
C ILE A 22 18.42 -1.72 7.11
N LEU A 23 17.89 -2.11 5.96
CA LEU A 23 18.31 -3.26 5.20
C LEU A 23 19.05 -2.83 3.94
N SER A 24 20.16 -3.48 3.65
CA SER A 24 20.81 -3.41 2.33
C SER A 24 20.01 -4.21 1.29
N PHE A 25 20.28 -4.00 0.01
CA PHE A 25 19.63 -4.76 -1.07
C PHE A 25 19.62 -6.28 -0.86
N ARG A 26 20.74 -6.88 -0.45
CA ARG A 26 20.82 -8.32 -0.20
C ARG A 26 19.99 -8.78 0.99
N GLU A 27 19.89 -7.95 2.02
CA GLU A 27 19.08 -8.25 3.20
C GLU A 27 17.60 -8.08 2.90
N ALA A 28 17.23 -7.08 2.10
CA ALA A 28 15.86 -6.88 1.64
C ALA A 28 15.35 -8.06 0.78
N LEU A 29 16.22 -8.67 -0.05
CA LEU A 29 15.86 -9.89 -0.80
C LEU A 29 15.52 -11.06 0.12
N ILE A 30 16.31 -11.24 1.18
CA ILE A 30 16.07 -12.28 2.18
C ILE A 30 14.81 -11.97 2.99
N TYR A 31 14.59 -10.69 3.32
CA TYR A 31 13.45 -10.23 4.10
C TYR A 31 12.12 -10.40 3.37
N LEU A 32 12.07 -9.97 2.10
CA LEU A 32 10.86 -10.05 1.26
C LEU A 32 10.66 -11.43 0.62
N ASP A 33 11.68 -12.29 0.65
CA ASP A 33 11.73 -13.58 -0.05
C ASP A 33 11.43 -13.46 -1.56
N VAL A 34 12.16 -12.57 -2.24
CA VAL A 34 11.97 -12.29 -3.68
C VAL A 34 13.27 -12.38 -4.48
N SER A 35 13.15 -12.50 -5.80
CA SER A 35 14.30 -12.49 -6.71
C SER A 35 14.91 -11.10 -6.89
N GLU A 36 16.21 -11.05 -7.23
CA GLU A 36 16.94 -9.80 -7.47
C GLU A 36 16.27 -8.94 -8.54
N SER A 37 15.94 -9.56 -9.67
CA SER A 37 15.29 -8.88 -10.80
C SER A 37 13.95 -8.27 -10.41
N PHE A 38 13.19 -8.93 -9.52
CA PHE A 38 11.92 -8.41 -9.05
C PHE A 38 12.13 -7.19 -8.15
N LEU A 39 13.03 -7.25 -7.16
CA LEU A 39 13.32 -6.11 -6.31
C LEU A 39 13.88 -4.92 -7.12
N TYR A 40 14.76 -5.17 -8.10
CA TYR A 40 15.19 -4.12 -9.02
C TYR A 40 14.03 -3.51 -9.80
N LYS A 41 13.10 -4.32 -10.31
CA LYS A 41 11.90 -3.83 -11.01
C LYS A 41 11.01 -2.97 -10.09
N LEU A 42 10.92 -3.29 -8.81
CA LEU A 42 10.18 -2.47 -7.84
C LEU A 42 10.88 -1.14 -7.61
N THR A 43 12.22 -1.15 -7.44
CA THR A 43 12.99 0.08 -7.23
C THR A 43 12.99 0.99 -8.47
N SER A 44 13.12 0.43 -9.68
CA SER A 44 13.15 1.22 -10.91
C SER A 44 11.79 1.84 -11.25
N LYS A 45 10.70 1.19 -10.84
CA LYS A 45 9.33 1.72 -10.93
C LYS A 45 8.96 2.68 -9.80
N GLY A 46 9.83 2.88 -8.81
CA GLY A 46 9.51 3.64 -7.60
C GLY A 46 8.37 3.03 -6.78
N ALA A 47 8.15 1.72 -6.88
CA ALA A 47 7.08 1.03 -6.17
C ALA A 47 7.41 0.82 -4.68
N ILE A 48 8.70 0.72 -4.35
CA ILE A 48 9.24 0.66 -2.99
C ILE A 48 10.18 1.85 -2.78
N GLU A 49 10.09 2.49 -1.62
CA GLU A 49 10.99 3.57 -1.22
C GLU A 49 12.40 3.04 -0.91
N PHE A 50 13.43 3.75 -1.37
CA PHE A 50 14.82 3.39 -1.14
C PHE A 50 15.70 4.62 -1.04
N THR A 51 16.85 4.49 -0.39
CA THR A 51 17.89 5.53 -0.32
C THR A 51 19.17 5.05 -0.98
N LYS A 52 19.88 5.99 -1.63
CA LYS A 52 21.16 5.74 -2.31
C LYS A 52 22.20 6.80 -1.91
N PRO A 53 22.70 6.79 -0.66
CA PRO A 53 23.40 7.94 -0.07
C PRO A 53 24.64 8.38 -0.85
N ASN A 54 25.38 7.45 -1.48
CA ASN A 54 26.60 7.75 -2.24
C ASN A 54 26.49 7.35 -3.72
N GLY A 55 25.28 7.24 -4.29
CA GLY A 55 25.13 6.73 -5.66
C GLY A 55 25.56 5.26 -5.84
N GLY A 56 25.80 4.54 -4.74
CA GLY A 56 26.22 3.14 -4.70
C GLY A 56 25.08 2.16 -4.40
N LYS A 57 25.19 1.41 -3.29
CA LYS A 57 24.22 0.38 -2.89
C LYS A 57 22.87 0.99 -2.49
N LEU A 58 21.81 0.23 -2.74
CA LEU A 58 20.45 0.54 -2.29
C LEU A 58 20.25 0.11 -0.84
N TYR A 59 19.58 0.97 -0.08
CA TYR A 59 19.16 0.74 1.29
C TYR A 59 17.67 1.02 1.44
N PHE A 60 17.04 0.27 2.33
CA PHE A 60 15.60 0.27 2.56
C PHE A 60 15.35 0.38 4.06
N LYS A 61 14.37 1.19 4.46
CA LYS A 61 13.85 1.07 5.82
C LYS A 61 12.92 -0.13 5.86
N LYS A 62 12.98 -0.90 6.94
CA LYS A 62 12.12 -2.07 7.15
C LYS A 62 10.64 -1.68 7.12
N SER A 63 10.29 -0.54 7.72
CA SER A 63 8.93 0.02 7.69
C SER A 63 8.37 0.20 6.28
N ASP A 64 9.20 0.62 5.33
CA ASP A 64 8.76 0.93 3.97
C ASP A 64 8.52 -0.37 3.18
N LEU A 65 9.32 -1.40 3.49
CA LEU A 65 9.11 -2.76 2.97
C LEU A 65 7.82 -3.37 3.53
N ASP A 66 7.56 -3.21 4.83
CA ASP A 66 6.34 -3.69 5.50
C ASP A 66 5.11 -3.02 4.90
N ASN A 67 5.14 -1.69 4.76
CA ASN A 67 4.07 -0.92 4.15
C ASN A 67 3.81 -1.36 2.71
N TRP A 68 4.86 -1.63 1.93
CA TRP A 68 4.70 -2.13 0.58
C TRP A 68 4.06 -3.53 0.55
N MET A 69 4.43 -4.41 1.47
CA MET A 69 3.89 -5.78 1.57
C MET A 69 2.39 -5.76 1.88
N MET A 70 1.94 -4.82 2.71
CA MET A 70 0.52 -4.65 3.09
C MET A 70 -0.28 -3.78 2.11
N LYS A 71 0.35 -3.14 1.13
CA LYS A 71 -0.30 -2.16 0.25
C LYS A 71 -1.45 -2.72 -0.59
N ASN A 72 -1.43 -4.01 -0.89
CA ASN A 72 -2.49 -4.71 -1.63
C ASN A 72 -3.07 -5.84 -0.78
N GLU A 73 -3.24 -5.63 0.52
CA GLU A 73 -4.04 -6.54 1.33
C GLU A 73 -5.37 -6.81 0.60
N SER A 74 -5.71 -8.09 0.45
CA SER A 74 -6.95 -8.47 -0.22
C SER A 74 -8.12 -8.05 0.64
N THR A 75 -8.72 -6.89 0.32
CA THR A 75 -10.00 -6.51 0.89
C THR A 75 -11.00 -7.61 0.58
N SER A 76 -11.65 -8.14 1.62
CA SER A 76 -12.71 -9.14 1.41
C SER A 76 -13.81 -8.55 0.53
N LYS A 77 -14.49 -9.41 -0.23
CA LYS A 77 -15.59 -8.97 -1.09
C LYS A 77 -16.66 -8.23 -0.28
N GLU A 78 -16.91 -8.70 0.95
CA GLU A 78 -17.83 -8.11 1.90
C GLU A 78 -17.40 -6.69 2.31
N GLN A 79 -16.11 -6.47 2.61
CA GLN A 79 -15.60 -5.13 2.94
C GLN A 79 -15.69 -4.18 1.76
N LEU A 80 -15.37 -4.66 0.54
CA LEU A 80 -15.48 -3.88 -0.68
C LEU A 80 -16.93 -3.48 -0.97
N GLU A 81 -17.88 -4.41 -0.83
CA GLU A 81 -19.31 -4.16 -0.98
C GLU A 81 -19.81 -3.14 0.06
N GLN A 82 -19.35 -3.22 1.31
CA GLN A 82 -19.67 -2.25 2.35
C GLN A 82 -19.10 -0.87 2.06
N GLU A 83 -17.86 -0.78 1.56
CA GLU A 83 -17.23 0.48 1.20
C GLU A 83 -17.97 1.16 0.04
N VAL A 84 -18.33 0.40 -1.00
CA VAL A 84 -19.19 0.87 -2.11
C VAL A 84 -20.56 1.32 -1.59
N TYR A 85 -21.20 0.53 -0.73
CA TYR A 85 -22.50 0.87 -0.13
C TYR A 85 -22.44 2.18 0.66
N ASN A 86 -21.40 2.37 1.47
CA ASN A 86 -21.18 3.59 2.26
C ASN A 86 -20.92 4.81 1.37
N HIS A 87 -20.15 4.65 0.29
CA HIS A 87 -19.91 5.71 -0.69
C HIS A 87 -21.21 6.13 -1.40
N LEU A 88 -22.05 5.18 -1.80
CA LEU A 88 -23.34 5.47 -2.44
C LEU A 88 -24.33 6.16 -1.47
N LYS A 89 -24.38 5.72 -0.20
CA LYS A 89 -25.20 6.35 0.85
C LYS A 89 -24.75 7.77 1.20
N GLY A 90 -23.45 8.04 1.17
CA GLY A 90 -22.89 9.38 1.41
C GLY A 90 -23.36 10.42 0.39
N ASN A 91 -23.46 10.02 -0.89
CA ASN A 91 -23.89 10.89 -1.99
C ASN A 91 -25.41 11.17 -2.00
N SER A 92 -26.22 10.38 -1.29
CA SER A 92 -27.67 10.60 -1.22
C SER A 92 -28.04 11.82 -0.36
N LYS A 93 -27.17 12.26 0.56
CA LYS A 93 -27.45 13.39 1.47
C LYS A 93 -27.24 14.76 0.83
N GLN A 94 -26.44 14.87 -0.24
CA GLN A 94 -26.23 16.15 -0.94
C GLN A 94 -27.34 16.45 -1.98
N ASN A 95 -28.00 15.42 -2.51
CA ASN A 95 -29.01 15.59 -3.57
C ASN A 95 -30.40 16.02 -3.06
N HIS A 96 -30.63 16.10 -1.74
CA HIS A 96 -31.94 16.48 -1.19
C HIS A 96 -32.16 18.00 -1.04
N ASN A 97 -31.18 18.83 -1.41
CA ASN A 97 -31.30 20.30 -1.40
C ASN A 97 -31.59 20.93 -2.77
N LEU A 98 -31.56 20.16 -3.87
CA LEU A 98 -31.85 20.66 -5.21
C LEU A 98 -33.34 20.63 -5.58
N ASP A 99 -34.13 19.73 -4.98
CA ASP A 99 -35.57 19.59 -5.28
C ASP A 99 -36.45 20.68 -4.63
N LYS A 100 -35.99 21.29 -3.52
CA LYS A 100 -36.76 22.34 -2.82
C LYS A 100 -36.70 23.71 -3.52
N SER A 101 -35.75 23.95 -4.43
CA SER A 101 -35.61 25.23 -5.13
C SER A 101 -36.44 25.34 -6.43
N LEU A 102 -36.96 24.21 -6.95
CA LEU A 102 -37.70 24.20 -8.23
C LEU A 102 -39.22 24.32 -8.05
N LYS A 103 -39.75 24.06 -6.86
CA LYS A 103 -41.20 24.15 -6.57
C LYS A 103 -41.74 25.55 -6.23
N SER A 104 -40.90 26.58 -6.13
CA SER A 104 -41.35 27.95 -5.80
C SER A 104 -41.48 28.89 -7.00
N LYS A 105 -41.40 28.41 -8.26
CA LYS A 105 -41.45 29.24 -9.47
C LYS A 105 -42.61 28.94 -10.44
N THR A 106 -43.57 28.10 -10.08
CA THR A 106 -44.68 27.72 -10.99
C THR A 106 -46.04 28.31 -10.64
N ASP A 107 -46.19 29.09 -9.58
CA ASP A 107 -47.46 29.76 -9.26
C ASP A 107 -47.27 31.29 -9.33
N GLY A 108 -47.69 31.91 -10.44
CA GLY A 108 -47.72 33.37 -10.50
C GLY A 108 -47.79 34.07 -11.86
N LYS A 109 -48.26 33.44 -12.94
CA LYS A 109 -48.64 34.20 -14.15
C LYS A 109 -49.94 33.68 -14.76
N LYS A 110 -51.04 34.16 -14.20
CA LYS A 110 -52.37 34.19 -14.81
C LYS A 110 -52.96 35.57 -14.55
N THR A 111 -53.63 36.10 -15.58
CA THR A 111 -54.53 37.29 -15.63
C THR A 111 -53.84 38.64 -15.41
N ASP A 112 -53.99 39.68 -16.24
CA ASP A 112 -54.81 39.96 -17.43
C ASP A 112 -54.01 40.87 -18.37
#